data_AF-A0A965AG31-F1
#
_entry.id   AF-A0A965AG31-F1
#
_cell.length_a   1.000
_cell.length_b   1.000
_cell.length_c   1.000
_cell.angle_alpha   90.00
_cell.angle_beta   90.00
_cell.angle_gamma   90.00
#
_symmetry.space_group_name_H-M   'P 1'
#
loop_
_entity.id
_entity.type
_entity.pdbx_description
1 polymer ?
#
loop_
_entity_poly.entity_id
_entity_poly.type
_entity_poly.pdbx_seq_one_letter_code
_entity_poly.pdbx_strand_id
1 'polypeptide(L)'
;MSDPNAEQEPSMEEILASIRRIISEDGDEEESAEAAAPEEAPEPESVANEAAPEPEPEPEPDPEPTEEVLELTDEVQDDGTVVNLKTGEEVDEEPSAAEEDVELEMIDAEEEPEPEPELVPEPALEAAVEAAASERLVSDMPGMESVSTLSGLAAAVDTHRRAVDPSIGPKTIEDLVKEVMRPMIREWLDANLPSLVERLVGREIERLTREAEDISQR
;
A
#
# COMPACT_ATOMS: atom_id res chain seq x y z
N MET A 1 -3.50 -36.24 -29.29
CA MET A 1 -4.74 -35.44 -29.42
C MET A 1 -4.32 -34.04 -29.08
N SER A 2 -4.27 -33.14 -30.06
CA SER A 2 -3.78 -31.78 -29.88
C SER A 2 -4.94 -30.85 -29.57
N ASP A 3 -4.73 -29.89 -28.68
CA ASP A 3 -5.72 -28.89 -28.28
C ASP A 3 -6.12 -27.97 -29.44
N PRO A 4 -7.42 -27.77 -29.71
CA PRO A 4 -7.89 -27.00 -30.86
C PRO A 4 -8.07 -25.49 -30.60
N ASN A 5 -7.51 -24.93 -29.52
CA ASN A 5 -7.84 -23.56 -29.05
C ASN A 5 -6.62 -22.74 -28.55
N ALA A 6 -5.40 -23.03 -29.03
CA ALA A 6 -4.17 -22.43 -28.51
C ALA A 6 -3.53 -21.34 -29.42
N GLU A 7 -4.06 -21.10 -30.63
CA GLU A 7 -3.37 -20.30 -31.67
C GLU A 7 -4.28 -19.31 -32.42
N GLN A 8 -5.35 -18.84 -31.78
CA GLN A 8 -6.12 -17.68 -32.27
C GLN A 8 -5.92 -16.49 -31.34
N GLU A 9 -4.72 -15.91 -31.45
CA GLU A 9 -4.51 -14.51 -31.09
C GLU A 9 -5.53 -13.68 -31.90
N PRO A 10 -6.31 -12.79 -31.26
CA PRO A 10 -7.32 -12.00 -31.96
C PRO A 10 -6.65 -11.14 -33.04
N SER A 11 -7.29 -11.04 -34.20
CA SER A 11 -6.75 -10.26 -35.31
C SER A 11 -6.55 -8.81 -34.88
N MET A 12 -5.49 -8.16 -35.39
CA MET A 12 -5.21 -6.74 -35.18
C MET A 12 -6.45 -5.85 -35.41
N GLU A 13 -7.30 -6.23 -36.37
CA GLU A 13 -8.54 -5.55 -36.71
C GLU A 13 -9.63 -5.69 -35.63
N GLU A 14 -9.69 -6.83 -34.94
CA GLU A 14 -10.62 -7.09 -33.83
C GLU A 14 -10.20 -6.34 -32.57
N ILE A 15 -8.89 -6.28 -32.30
CA ILE A 15 -8.31 -5.47 -31.22
C ILE A 15 -8.67 -3.98 -31.45
N LEU A 16 -8.45 -3.47 -32.65
CA LEU A 16 -8.78 -2.08 -33.02
C LEU A 16 -10.30 -1.80 -33.02
N ALA A 17 -11.13 -2.78 -33.40
CA ALA A 17 -12.58 -2.66 -33.32
C ALA A 17 -13.09 -2.64 -31.88
N SER A 18 -12.51 -3.44 -30.99
CA SER A 18 -12.82 -3.47 -29.56
C SER A 18 -12.47 -2.14 -28.89
N ILE A 19 -11.26 -1.61 -29.13
CA ILE A 19 -10.82 -0.30 -28.62
C ILE A 19 -11.75 0.82 -29.14
N ARG A 20 -12.07 0.84 -30.44
CA ARG A 20 -13.01 1.82 -31.00
C ARG A 20 -14.40 1.72 -30.36
N ARG A 21 -14.90 0.51 -30.09
CA ARG A 21 -16.20 0.31 -29.44
C ARG A 21 -16.19 0.91 -28.02
N ILE A 22 -15.18 0.60 -27.22
CA ILE A 22 -15.07 1.10 -25.83
C ILE A 22 -15.06 2.64 -25.83
N ILE A 23 -14.23 3.27 -26.67
CA ILE A 23 -14.13 4.74 -26.73
C ILE A 23 -15.45 5.39 -27.20
N SER A 24 -16.22 4.73 -28.09
CA SER A 24 -17.54 5.22 -28.52
C SER A 24 -18.69 4.86 -27.58
N GLU A 25 -18.47 4.07 -26.53
CA GLU A 25 -19.48 3.68 -25.52
C GLU A 25 -19.25 4.43 -24.19
N ASP A 26 -18.05 5.01 -23.99
CA ASP A 26 -17.59 5.71 -22.76
C ASP A 26 -17.48 7.26 -22.94
N GLY A 27 -17.63 7.78 -24.16
CA GLY A 27 -17.31 9.17 -24.50
C GLY A 27 -18.46 10.18 -24.53
N ASP A 28 -19.70 9.77 -24.28
CA ASP A 28 -20.92 10.60 -24.46
C ASP A 28 -21.50 11.21 -23.16
N GLU A 29 -20.89 10.99 -21.98
CA GLU A 29 -21.47 11.43 -20.68
C GLU A 29 -20.86 12.69 -20.04
N GLU A 30 -19.75 13.25 -20.55
CA GLU A 30 -19.09 14.44 -19.96
C GLU A 30 -19.05 15.68 -20.88
N GLU A 31 -20.22 16.19 -21.30
CA GLU A 31 -20.31 17.56 -21.85
C GLU A 31 -21.54 18.34 -21.33
N SER A 32 -21.53 18.69 -20.04
CA SER A 32 -22.39 19.78 -19.52
C SER A 32 -21.81 20.44 -18.27
N ALA A 33 -20.88 21.37 -18.47
CA ALA A 33 -20.47 22.33 -17.47
C ALA A 33 -21.11 23.70 -17.79
N GLU A 34 -22.00 24.20 -16.94
CA GLU A 34 -22.42 25.61 -16.98
C GLU A 34 -22.27 26.28 -15.61
N ALA A 35 -21.60 27.43 -15.64
CA ALA A 35 -21.07 28.15 -14.49
C ALA A 35 -22.13 28.84 -13.61
N ALA A 36 -21.81 29.00 -12.33
CA ALA A 36 -22.37 30.04 -11.47
C ALA A 36 -21.24 30.68 -10.63
N ALA A 37 -21.25 32.01 -10.54
CA ALA A 37 -20.18 32.83 -9.96
C ALA A 37 -20.43 33.19 -8.47
N PRO A 38 -19.44 33.71 -7.72
CA PRO A 38 -19.52 33.85 -6.27
C PRO A 38 -19.94 35.26 -5.77
N GLU A 39 -20.99 35.28 -4.94
CA GLU A 39 -21.36 36.29 -3.93
C GLU A 39 -21.88 35.46 -2.72
N GLU A 40 -21.81 35.83 -1.44
CA GLU A 40 -21.71 37.12 -0.76
C GLU A 40 -21.21 36.90 0.70
N ALA A 41 -20.50 37.87 1.30
CA ALA A 41 -20.26 37.97 2.74
C ALA A 41 -20.21 39.47 3.12
N PRO A 42 -20.91 39.95 4.16
CA PRO A 42 -20.36 40.05 5.54
C PRO A 42 -21.46 39.94 6.64
N GLU A 43 -21.35 40.28 7.94
CA GLU A 43 -20.27 40.69 8.89
C GLU A 43 -20.36 39.79 10.17
N PRO A 44 -19.29 39.60 10.96
CA PRO A 44 -19.36 38.93 12.26
C PRO A 44 -19.91 39.84 13.39
N GLU A 45 -20.79 39.30 14.24
CA GLU A 45 -21.29 40.03 15.42
C GLU A 45 -20.18 40.27 16.46
N SER A 46 -20.08 41.51 16.94
CA SER A 46 -19.09 41.92 17.94
C SER A 46 -19.57 41.64 19.37
N VAL A 47 -18.94 40.65 20.03
CA VAL A 47 -19.02 40.53 21.48
C VAL A 47 -17.89 41.32 22.13
N ALA A 48 -18.25 42.15 23.11
CA ALA A 48 -17.32 43.07 23.75
C ALA A 48 -16.52 42.37 24.88
N ASN A 49 -15.19 42.46 24.76
CA ASN A 49 -14.21 42.59 25.85
C ASN A 49 -14.65 42.22 27.28
N GLU A 50 -14.23 41.05 27.76
CA GLU A 50 -13.96 40.83 29.19
C GLU A 50 -12.75 39.89 29.37
N ALA A 51 -11.92 40.18 30.39
CA ALA A 51 -10.74 39.44 30.84
C ALA A 51 -9.60 39.19 29.83
N ALA A 52 -8.52 39.97 29.95
CA ALA A 52 -7.22 39.61 29.40
C ALA A 52 -6.47 38.68 30.39
N PRO A 53 -6.08 37.45 30.00
CA PRO A 53 -5.07 36.68 30.70
C PRO A 53 -3.66 37.22 30.38
N GLU A 54 -2.71 36.95 31.27
CA GLU A 54 -1.29 37.29 31.09
C GLU A 54 -0.66 36.47 29.93
N PRO A 55 0.39 36.96 29.26
CA PRO A 55 1.01 36.23 28.16
C PRO A 55 1.72 34.96 28.67
N GLU A 56 1.25 33.81 28.20
CA GLU A 56 2.00 32.55 28.28
C GLU A 56 3.30 32.70 27.45
N PRO A 57 4.42 32.08 27.87
CA PRO A 57 5.66 32.12 27.09
C PRO A 57 5.46 31.42 25.74
N GLU A 58 5.95 32.03 24.68
CA GLU A 58 5.98 31.42 23.34
C GLU A 58 6.73 30.08 23.42
N PRO A 59 6.18 28.97 22.89
CA PRO A 59 6.91 27.72 22.81
C PRO A 59 8.14 27.93 21.91
N GLU A 60 9.31 27.53 22.40
CA GLU A 60 10.53 27.47 21.59
C GLU A 60 10.26 26.60 20.35
N PRO A 61 10.81 26.94 19.17
CA PRO A 61 10.61 26.12 17.98
C PRO A 61 11.19 24.73 18.23
N ASP A 62 10.31 23.73 18.14
CA ASP A 62 10.68 22.32 18.03
C ASP A 62 11.74 22.21 16.92
N PRO A 63 12.92 21.61 17.14
CA PRO A 63 13.89 21.42 16.08
C PRO A 63 13.18 20.70 14.93
N GLU A 64 13.25 21.29 13.73
CA GLU A 64 12.75 20.65 12.52
C GLU A 64 13.29 19.21 12.50
N PRO A 65 12.46 18.19 12.24
CA PRO A 65 12.99 16.85 12.04
C PRO A 65 13.99 17.00 10.89
N THR A 66 15.28 16.84 11.19
CA THR A 66 16.29 16.71 10.15
C THR A 66 15.82 15.54 9.34
N GLU A 67 15.32 15.80 8.12
CA GLU A 67 14.87 14.73 7.27
C GLU A 67 16.06 13.78 7.16
N GLU A 68 15.89 12.57 7.70
CA GLU A 68 16.72 11.42 7.36
C GLU A 68 16.35 11.04 5.93
N VAL A 69 16.69 11.97 5.02
CA VAL A 69 16.87 11.72 3.61
C VAL A 69 17.89 10.60 3.59
N LEU A 70 17.39 9.40 3.35
CA LEU A 70 18.20 8.26 2.99
C LEU A 70 18.91 8.64 1.69
N GLU A 71 20.07 9.29 1.82
CA GLU A 71 20.94 9.54 0.70
C GLU A 71 21.21 8.17 0.09
N LEU A 72 20.82 7.97 -1.16
CA LEU A 72 21.01 6.70 -1.86
C LEU A 72 22.48 6.61 -2.29
N THR A 73 23.36 6.57 -1.29
CA THR A 73 24.81 6.46 -1.43
C THR A 73 25.27 5.02 -1.56
N ASP A 74 24.39 4.06 -1.32
CA ASP A 74 24.76 2.66 -1.17
C ASP A 74 23.92 1.84 -2.18
N GLU A 75 24.61 1.27 -3.17
CA GLU A 75 24.02 0.47 -4.24
C GLU A 75 24.16 -1.02 -3.91
N VAL A 76 23.05 -1.76 -3.96
CA VAL A 76 23.06 -3.22 -3.81
C VAL A 76 23.27 -3.86 -5.17
N GLN A 77 24.38 -4.57 -5.35
CA GLN A 77 24.70 -5.30 -6.59
C GLN A 77 23.90 -6.61 -6.70
N ASP A 78 23.84 -7.18 -7.91
CA ASP A 78 23.13 -8.43 -8.23
C ASP A 78 23.64 -9.67 -7.45
N ASP A 79 24.84 -9.60 -6.86
CA ASP A 79 25.45 -10.64 -6.02
C ASP A 79 25.14 -10.46 -4.52
N GLY A 80 24.47 -9.37 -4.13
CA GLY A 80 24.14 -9.01 -2.75
C GLY A 80 25.16 -8.08 -2.08
N THR A 81 26.25 -7.70 -2.76
CA THR A 81 27.29 -6.82 -2.19
C THR A 81 26.83 -5.36 -2.21
N VAL A 82 27.00 -4.64 -1.08
CA VAL A 82 26.66 -3.21 -0.96
C VAL A 82 27.89 -2.35 -1.23
N VAL A 83 27.79 -1.40 -2.16
CA VAL A 83 28.90 -0.51 -2.54
C VAL A 83 28.54 0.94 -2.32
N ASN A 84 29.41 1.68 -1.63
CA ASN A 84 29.20 3.10 -1.40
C ASN A 84 29.61 3.94 -2.63
N LEU A 85 28.63 4.44 -3.39
CA LEU A 85 28.74 5.23 -4.61
C LEU A 85 29.61 6.49 -4.50
N LYS A 86 29.79 7.06 -3.30
CA LYS A 86 30.68 8.23 -3.09
C LYS A 86 32.15 7.85 -2.97
N THR A 87 32.44 6.63 -2.49
CA THR A 87 33.81 6.21 -2.13
C THR A 87 34.34 5.11 -3.07
N GLY A 88 33.44 4.33 -3.69
CA GLY A 88 33.79 3.17 -4.52
C GLY A 88 34.34 2.00 -3.71
N GLU A 89 34.08 1.98 -2.40
CA GLU A 89 34.54 0.96 -1.45
C GLU A 89 33.37 0.01 -1.16
N GLU A 90 33.66 -1.28 -1.14
CA GLU A 90 32.72 -2.33 -0.74
C GLU A 90 32.48 -2.16 0.76
N VAL A 91 31.22 -2.00 1.17
CA VAL A 91 30.86 -1.90 2.58
C VAL A 91 30.81 -3.33 3.12
N ASP A 92 31.98 -3.79 3.59
CA ASP A 92 32.10 -5.03 4.35
C ASP A 92 31.39 -4.81 5.70
N GLU A 93 30.07 -5.02 5.72
CA GLU A 93 29.33 -5.27 6.95
C GLU A 93 29.82 -6.60 7.53
N GLU A 94 31.01 -6.60 8.15
CA GLU A 94 31.27 -7.51 9.25
C GLU A 94 30.07 -7.34 10.20
N PRO A 95 29.23 -8.37 10.42
CA PRO A 95 28.26 -8.29 11.47
C PRO A 95 29.08 -8.07 12.74
N SER A 96 28.90 -6.90 13.37
CA SER A 96 29.51 -6.57 14.64
C SER A 96 28.94 -7.51 15.69
N ALA A 97 29.45 -8.73 15.70
CA ALA A 97 29.22 -9.79 16.65
C ALA A 97 29.90 -9.39 17.96
N ALA A 98 29.32 -8.36 18.58
CA ALA A 98 29.15 -8.37 20.01
C ALA A 98 28.27 -9.59 20.32
N GLU A 99 28.92 -10.75 20.37
CA GLU A 99 28.47 -11.90 21.13
C GLU A 99 28.48 -11.46 22.61
N GLU A 100 27.50 -10.64 22.99
CA GLU A 100 26.98 -10.75 24.34
C GLU A 100 26.43 -12.17 24.42
N ASP A 101 27.22 -13.04 25.06
CA ASP A 101 26.77 -14.30 25.65
C ASP A 101 25.58 -13.97 26.58
N VAL A 102 24.40 -13.82 25.98
CA VAL A 102 23.14 -14.04 26.66
C VAL A 102 23.12 -15.54 26.91
N GLU A 103 23.80 -15.94 27.98
CA GLU A 103 23.60 -17.20 28.65
C GLU A 103 22.11 -17.25 28.98
N LEU A 104 21.34 -17.81 28.04
CA LEU A 104 19.95 -18.21 28.23
C LEU A 104 20.00 -19.31 29.29
N GLU A 105 20.10 -18.85 30.54
CA GLU A 105 19.95 -19.66 31.73
C GLU A 105 18.69 -20.47 31.48
N MET A 106 18.87 -21.77 31.25
CA MET A 106 17.78 -22.67 30.96
C MET A 106 16.87 -22.56 32.17
N ILE A 107 15.75 -21.84 32.00
CA ILE A 107 14.64 -21.91 32.90
C ILE A 107 14.26 -23.37 32.86
N ASP A 108 14.67 -24.10 33.90
CA ASP A 108 14.16 -25.39 34.25
C ASP A 108 12.70 -25.12 34.57
N ALA A 109 11.90 -25.10 33.50
CA ALA A 109 10.48 -25.24 33.58
C ALA A 109 10.28 -26.66 34.10
N GLU A 110 10.40 -26.79 35.43
CA GLU A 110 9.78 -27.87 36.17
C GLU A 110 8.37 -27.94 35.61
N GLU A 111 8.12 -29.00 34.85
CA GLU A 111 6.86 -29.26 34.17
C GLU A 111 5.84 -29.53 35.28
N GLU A 112 5.35 -28.46 35.92
CA GLU A 112 4.19 -28.49 36.80
C GLU A 112 3.12 -29.23 35.99
N PRO A 113 2.67 -30.40 36.46
CA PRO A 113 1.89 -31.28 35.63
C PRO A 113 0.65 -30.53 35.17
N GLU A 114 0.48 -30.39 33.85
CA GLU A 114 -0.80 -29.94 33.30
C GLU A 114 -1.87 -30.80 33.98
N PRO A 115 -2.86 -30.19 34.66
CA PRO A 115 -3.80 -30.95 35.43
C PRO A 115 -4.62 -31.81 34.47
N GLU A 116 -4.27 -33.10 34.41
CA GLU A 116 -5.15 -34.16 33.92
C GLU A 116 -6.52 -33.87 34.55
N PRO A 117 -7.60 -33.73 33.76
CA PRO A 117 -8.83 -33.14 34.26
C PRO A 117 -9.50 -34.07 35.26
N GLU A 118 -9.09 -33.96 36.53
CA GLU A 118 -9.77 -34.54 37.66
C GLU A 118 -11.21 -34.05 37.57
N LEU A 119 -12.15 -35.00 37.62
CA LEU A 119 -13.58 -34.72 37.60
C LEU A 119 -13.94 -33.98 38.88
N VAL A 120 -13.75 -32.67 38.86
CA VAL A 120 -14.19 -31.76 39.92
C VAL A 120 -15.66 -32.06 40.20
N PRO A 121 -16.05 -32.20 41.48
CA PRO A 121 -17.43 -32.51 41.82
C PRO A 121 -18.32 -31.41 41.24
N GLU A 122 -19.46 -31.78 40.63
CA GLU A 122 -20.42 -30.86 39.97
C GLU A 122 -20.57 -29.46 40.63
N PRO A 123 -20.74 -29.30 41.96
CA PRO A 123 -20.84 -27.98 42.59
C PRO A 123 -19.62 -27.05 42.42
N ALA A 124 -18.41 -27.58 42.20
CA ALA A 124 -17.22 -26.78 41.95
C ALA A 124 -17.17 -26.28 40.49
N LEU A 125 -17.73 -27.06 39.55
CA LEU A 125 -17.82 -26.68 38.14
C LEU A 125 -18.91 -25.61 37.93
N GLU A 126 -20.05 -25.72 38.63
CA GLU A 126 -21.07 -24.65 38.68
C GLU A 126 -20.50 -23.34 39.25
N ALA A 127 -19.73 -23.41 40.34
CA ALA A 127 -19.11 -22.23 40.96
C ALA A 127 -18.08 -21.54 40.03
N ALA A 128 -17.32 -22.31 39.25
CA ALA A 128 -16.39 -21.75 38.26
C ALA A 128 -17.14 -21.06 37.10
N VAL A 129 -18.27 -21.60 36.65
CA VAL A 129 -19.11 -20.99 35.61
C VAL A 129 -19.81 -19.72 36.12
N GLU A 130 -20.28 -19.67 37.37
CA GLU A 130 -20.80 -18.42 37.97
C GLU A 130 -19.72 -17.35 38.14
N ALA A 131 -18.49 -17.73 38.51
CA ALA A 131 -17.37 -16.80 38.59
C ALA A 131 -17.07 -16.18 37.22
N ALA A 132 -16.93 -17.00 36.17
CA ALA A 132 -16.72 -16.54 34.80
C ALA A 132 -17.89 -15.71 34.24
N ALA A 133 -19.14 -16.02 34.65
CA ALA A 133 -20.31 -15.20 34.30
C ALA A 133 -20.28 -13.83 35.00
N SER A 134 -19.73 -13.75 36.20
CA SER A 134 -19.59 -12.51 36.99
C SER A 134 -18.49 -11.58 36.46
N GLU A 135 -17.49 -12.12 35.77
CA GLU A 135 -16.41 -11.36 35.11
C GLU A 135 -16.78 -10.86 33.70
N ARG A 136 -17.98 -11.18 33.20
CA ARG A 136 -18.42 -10.85 31.84
C ARG A 136 -18.66 -9.34 31.66
N LEU A 137 -17.66 -8.65 31.12
CA LEU A 137 -17.67 -7.18 30.89
C LEU A 137 -18.72 -6.67 29.89
N VAL A 138 -19.35 -7.56 29.11
CA VAL A 138 -20.41 -7.22 28.14
C VAL A 138 -21.70 -7.93 28.52
N SER A 139 -22.76 -7.14 28.73
CA SER A 139 -24.10 -7.66 29.00
C SER A 139 -24.59 -8.57 27.87
N ASP A 140 -25.29 -9.65 28.23
CA ASP A 140 -25.55 -10.77 27.32
C ASP A 140 -26.29 -10.39 26.03
N MET A 141 -27.24 -9.45 26.13
CA MET A 141 -28.06 -9.01 24.99
C MET A 141 -27.24 -8.22 23.93
N PRO A 142 -26.52 -7.12 24.24
CA PRO A 142 -25.54 -6.52 23.33
C PRO A 142 -24.43 -7.48 22.85
N GLY A 143 -24.06 -8.48 23.67
CA GLY A 143 -23.13 -9.53 23.27
C GLY A 143 -23.67 -10.37 22.11
N MET A 144 -24.90 -10.87 22.23
CA MET A 144 -25.56 -11.61 21.14
C MET A 144 -25.80 -10.75 19.90
N GLU A 145 -26.14 -9.46 20.06
CA GLU A 145 -26.28 -8.54 18.93
C GLU A 145 -24.95 -8.35 18.20
N SER A 146 -23.84 -8.16 18.93
CA SER A 146 -22.49 -8.01 18.36
C SER A 146 -22.00 -9.28 17.65
N VAL A 147 -22.28 -10.46 18.21
CA VAL A 147 -22.01 -11.74 17.52
C VAL A 147 -22.87 -11.89 16.26
N SER A 148 -24.12 -11.43 16.29
CA SER A 148 -25.03 -11.49 15.14
C SER A 148 -24.62 -10.55 14.01
N THR A 149 -24.17 -9.32 14.31
CA THR A 149 -23.67 -8.39 13.30
C THR A 149 -22.34 -8.86 12.70
N LEU A 150 -21.43 -9.40 13.51
CA LEU A 150 -20.16 -9.96 13.04
C LEU A 150 -20.38 -11.22 12.19
N SER A 151 -21.33 -12.09 12.58
CA SER A 151 -21.75 -13.24 11.77
C SER A 151 -22.39 -12.81 10.44
N GLY A 152 -23.23 -11.77 10.45
CA GLY A 152 -23.80 -11.17 9.24
C GLY A 152 -22.73 -10.57 8.31
N LEU A 153 -21.73 -9.88 8.87
CA LEU A 153 -20.57 -9.37 8.13
C LEU A 153 -19.76 -10.52 7.51
N ALA A 154 -19.46 -11.57 8.28
CA ALA A 154 -18.74 -12.73 7.80
C ALA A 154 -19.48 -13.41 6.63
N ALA A 155 -20.80 -13.57 6.74
CA ALA A 155 -21.64 -14.07 5.65
C ALA A 155 -21.64 -13.14 4.42
N ALA A 156 -21.67 -11.82 4.60
CA ALA A 156 -21.58 -10.86 3.49
C ALA A 156 -20.22 -10.88 2.78
N VAL A 157 -19.11 -10.98 3.52
CA VAL A 157 -17.76 -11.12 2.95
C VAL A 157 -17.62 -12.45 2.19
N ASP A 158 -18.19 -13.52 2.73
CA ASP A 158 -18.18 -14.86 2.14
C ASP A 158 -19.09 -14.99 0.90
N THR A 159 -20.22 -14.26 0.83
CA THR A 159 -21.00 -14.14 -0.42
C THR A 159 -20.28 -13.27 -1.45
N HIS A 160 -19.66 -12.16 -1.05
CA HIS A 160 -18.88 -11.31 -1.95
C HIS A 160 -17.71 -12.08 -2.58
N ARG A 161 -16.96 -12.85 -1.78
CA ARG A 161 -15.88 -13.73 -2.27
C ARG A 161 -16.33 -14.81 -3.26
N ARG A 162 -17.59 -15.25 -3.20
CA ARG A 162 -18.17 -16.18 -4.19
C ARG A 162 -18.79 -15.50 -5.41
N ALA A 163 -19.11 -14.21 -5.30
CA ALA A 163 -19.68 -13.41 -6.38
C ALA A 163 -18.62 -12.80 -7.30
N VAL A 164 -17.38 -12.62 -6.81
CA VAL A 164 -16.22 -12.34 -7.65
C VAL A 164 -15.95 -13.57 -8.53
N ASP A 165 -15.88 -13.35 -9.84
CA ASP A 165 -15.65 -14.39 -10.85
C ASP A 165 -14.33 -15.13 -10.58
N PRO A 166 -14.30 -16.47 -10.46
CA PRO A 166 -13.05 -17.21 -10.21
C PRO A 166 -12.01 -17.12 -11.35
N SER A 167 -12.39 -16.63 -12.53
CA SER A 167 -11.48 -16.25 -13.62
C SER A 167 -10.72 -14.95 -13.29
N ILE A 168 -11.37 -14.04 -12.58
CA ILE A 168 -10.77 -12.82 -12.01
C ILE A 168 -10.32 -13.18 -10.59
N GLY A 169 -9.10 -13.70 -10.49
CA GLY A 169 -8.48 -14.04 -9.19
C GLY A 169 -8.65 -12.92 -8.16
N PRO A 170 -8.68 -13.25 -6.86
CA PRO A 170 -9.05 -12.30 -5.80
C PRO A 170 -8.23 -11.02 -5.92
N LYS A 171 -8.90 -9.88 -6.19
CA LYS A 171 -8.28 -8.56 -6.43
C LYS A 171 -7.11 -8.37 -5.47
N THR A 172 -5.89 -8.44 -6.02
CA THR A 172 -4.69 -8.42 -5.20
C THR A 172 -4.40 -6.99 -4.75
N ILE A 173 -3.61 -6.83 -3.70
CA ILE A 173 -3.13 -5.49 -3.30
C ILE A 173 -2.33 -4.86 -4.47
N GLU A 174 -1.59 -5.68 -5.20
CA GLU A 174 -0.92 -5.32 -6.46
C GLU A 174 -1.89 -4.76 -7.52
N ASP A 175 -3.09 -5.33 -7.69
CA ASP A 175 -4.10 -4.79 -8.62
C ASP A 175 -4.64 -3.43 -8.16
N LEU A 176 -4.86 -3.26 -6.85
CA LEU A 176 -5.31 -1.99 -6.27
C LEU A 176 -4.21 -0.90 -6.37
N VAL A 177 -2.95 -1.27 -6.10
CA VAL A 177 -1.79 -0.39 -6.26
C VAL A 177 -1.63 0.00 -7.74
N LYS A 178 -1.82 -0.94 -8.68
CA LYS A 178 -1.85 -0.63 -10.12
C LYS A 178 -3.01 0.29 -10.50
N GLU A 179 -4.19 0.09 -9.93
CA GLU A 179 -5.38 0.93 -10.15
C GLU A 179 -5.09 2.39 -9.75
N VAL A 180 -4.42 2.59 -8.59
CA VAL A 180 -4.03 3.91 -8.06
C VAL A 180 -2.80 4.51 -8.76
N MET A 181 -1.77 3.73 -9.10
CA MET A 181 -0.53 4.23 -9.71
C MET A 181 -0.65 4.52 -11.21
N ARG A 182 -1.55 3.83 -11.93
CA ARG A 182 -1.73 4.00 -13.38
C ARG A 182 -2.00 5.47 -13.82
N PRO A 183 -2.83 6.29 -13.14
CA PRO A 183 -2.96 7.71 -13.50
C PRO A 183 -1.66 8.50 -13.29
N MET A 184 -0.97 8.33 -12.15
CA MET A 184 0.27 9.06 -11.84
C MET A 184 1.40 8.72 -12.84
N ILE A 185 1.55 7.45 -13.20
CA ILE A 185 2.53 7.01 -14.20
C ILE A 185 2.16 7.56 -15.59
N ARG A 186 0.87 7.62 -15.95
CA ARG A 186 0.42 8.19 -17.22
C ARG A 186 0.76 9.67 -17.32
N GLU A 187 0.38 10.47 -16.32
CA GLU A 187 0.67 11.92 -16.28
C GLU A 187 2.17 12.20 -16.37
N TRP A 188 2.99 11.42 -15.65
CA TRP A 188 4.45 11.52 -15.76
C TRP A 188 4.97 11.16 -17.15
N LEU A 189 4.47 10.09 -17.78
CA LEU A 189 4.87 9.70 -19.13
C LEU A 189 4.47 10.77 -20.15
N ASP A 190 3.23 11.29 -20.09
CA ASP A 190 2.75 12.31 -21.03
C ASP A 190 3.60 13.61 -20.94
N ALA A 191 4.03 13.98 -19.73
CA ALA A 191 4.91 15.14 -19.52
C ALA A 191 6.39 14.91 -19.93
N ASN A 192 6.94 13.71 -19.70
CA ASN A 192 8.39 13.48 -19.80
C ASN A 192 8.83 12.71 -21.06
N LEU A 193 8.00 11.79 -21.57
CA LEU A 193 8.33 10.91 -22.68
C LEU A 193 8.74 11.65 -23.97
N PRO A 194 8.10 12.77 -24.38
CA PRO A 194 8.55 13.52 -25.56
C PRO A 194 10.02 13.93 -25.47
N SER A 195 10.44 14.49 -24.34
CA SER A 195 11.82 14.94 -24.12
C SER A 195 12.85 13.79 -24.09
N LEU A 196 12.45 12.64 -23.54
CA LEU A 196 13.28 11.43 -23.51
C LEU A 196 13.49 10.87 -24.91
N VAL A 197 12.43 10.81 -25.73
CA VAL A 197 12.48 10.36 -27.12
C VAL A 197 13.32 11.31 -27.97
N GLU A 198 13.14 12.63 -27.86
CA GLU A 198 13.97 13.61 -28.59
C GLU A 198 15.47 13.45 -28.28
N ARG A 199 15.82 13.28 -27.00
CA ARG A 199 17.21 13.05 -26.56
C ARG A 199 17.79 11.74 -27.08
N LEU A 200 16.98 10.67 -27.13
CA LEU A 200 17.42 9.36 -27.61
C LEU A 200 17.56 9.34 -29.14
N VAL A 201 16.57 9.86 -29.87
CA VAL A 201 16.59 9.97 -31.34
C VAL A 201 17.69 10.91 -31.80
N GLY A 202 17.91 12.04 -31.12
CA GLY A 202 19.03 12.94 -31.42
C GLY A 202 20.39 12.23 -31.31
N ARG A 203 20.60 11.45 -30.23
CA ARG A 203 21.81 10.64 -30.05
C ARG A 203 21.97 9.57 -31.12
N GLU A 204 20.89 8.89 -31.51
CA GLU A 204 20.93 7.84 -32.53
C GLU A 204 21.16 8.41 -33.94
N ILE A 205 20.61 9.59 -34.26
CA ILE A 205 20.92 10.31 -35.50
C ILE A 205 22.40 10.72 -35.52
N GLU A 206 22.94 11.26 -34.43
CA GLU A 206 24.36 11.61 -34.33
C GLU A 206 25.26 10.38 -34.54
N ARG A 207 24.91 9.25 -33.91
CA ARG A 207 25.59 7.95 -34.06
C ARG A 207 25.59 7.48 -35.51
N LEU A 208 24.41 7.45 -36.15
CA LEU A 208 24.25 7.03 -37.55
C LEU A 208 24.94 7.98 -38.54
N THR A 209 24.92 9.28 -38.27
CA THR A 209 25.58 10.29 -39.14
C THR A 209 27.09 10.10 -39.09
N ARG A 210 27.66 9.90 -37.89
CA ARG A 210 29.09 9.62 -37.71
C ARG A 210 29.52 8.29 -38.34
N GLU A 211 28.69 7.26 -38.25
CA GLU A 211 28.91 5.97 -38.92
C GLU A 211 28.88 6.11 -40.46
N ALA A 212 27.93 6.88 -40.99
CA ALA A 212 27.86 7.18 -42.43
C ALA A 212 29.05 8.01 -42.93
N GLU A 213 29.55 8.97 -42.14
CA GLU A 213 30.76 9.75 -42.47
C GLU A 213 32.03 8.89 -42.50
N ASP A 214 32.19 7.93 -41.57
CA ASP A 214 33.33 7.00 -41.56
C ASP A 214 33.29 6.04 -42.77
N ILE A 215 32.09 5.52 -43.10
CA ILE A 215 31.87 4.71 -44.31
C ILE A 215 32.18 5.52 -45.58
N SER A 216 31.85 6.81 -45.62
CA SER A 216 32.08 7.67 -46.79
C SER A 216 33.53 8.13 -46.99
N GLN A 217 34.41 7.97 -45.99
CA GLN A 217 35.83 8.35 -46.07
C GLN A 217 36.77 7.16 -46.36
N ARG A 218 36.22 5.97 -46.59
CA ARG A 218 36.97 4.70 -46.73
C ARG A 218 37.01 4.15 -48.15
#